data_AF-A0A816YPS3-F1
#
_entry.id   AF-A0A816YPS3-F1
#
_cell.length_a   1.000
_cell.length_b   1.000
_cell.length_c   1.000
_cell.angle_alpha   90.00
_cell.angle_beta   90.00
_cell.angle_gamma   90.00
#
_symmetry.space_group_name_H-M   'P 1'
#
loop_
_entity.id
_entity.type
_entity.pdbx_description
1 polymer ?
#
loop_
_entity_poly.entity_id
_entity_poly.type
_entity_poly.pdbx_seq_one_letter_code
_entity_poly.pdbx_strand_id
1 'polypeptide(L)' 'MTSATLCVQVSLAASNRIGKEVIETEHGPSQITFYGNSFIAVKSSQYFCDMRGPTGEIVAETDDKTEAVLVAQFNLEKI' A
#
# COMPACT_ATOMS: atom_id res chain seq x y z
N MET A 1 -13.93 11.46 28.24
CA MET A 1 -12.78 11.88 27.41
C MET A 1 -12.51 10.77 26.41
N THR A 2 -13.09 10.86 25.21
CA THR A 2 -12.78 9.97 24.09
C THR A 2 -11.41 10.39 23.54
N SER A 3 -10.45 9.48 23.60
CA SER A 3 -9.14 9.67 22.96
C SER A 3 -9.36 9.73 21.45
N ALA A 4 -9.26 10.92 20.88
CA ALA A 4 -9.21 11.08 19.43
C ALA A 4 -7.84 10.55 18.98
N THR A 5 -7.78 9.31 18.51
CA THR A 5 -6.63 8.84 17.76
C THR A 5 -6.54 9.70 16.50
N LEU A 6 -5.54 10.58 16.46
CA LEU A 6 -5.29 11.48 15.34
C LEU A 6 -4.90 10.60 14.13
N CYS A 7 -5.83 10.36 13.20
CA CYS A 7 -5.48 9.74 11.92
C CYS A 7 -4.73 10.77 11.08
N VAL A 8 -3.50 10.44 10.68
CA VAL A 8 -2.72 11.28 9.75
C VAL A 8 -3.36 11.19 8.35
N GLN A 9 -3.69 12.35 7.78
CA GLN A 9 -4.24 12.49 6.42
C GLN A 9 -3.09 12.55 5.42
N VAL A 10 -2.77 11.40 4.84
CA VAL A 10 -1.70 11.27 3.84
C VAL A 10 -2.13 10.30 2.75
N SER A 11 -1.66 10.55 1.53
CA SER A 11 -1.58 9.52 0.49
C SER A 11 -0.45 8.55 0.80
N LEU A 12 -0.66 7.27 0.49
CA LEU A 12 0.33 6.21 0.69
C LEU A 12 0.62 5.53 -0.65
N ALA A 13 1.90 5.34 -0.96
CA ALA A 13 2.34 4.52 -2.07
C ALA A 13 3.17 3.36 -1.52
N ALA A 14 2.80 2.13 -1.85
CA ALA A 14 3.51 0.91 -1.50
C ALA A 14 3.99 0.23 -2.79
N SER A 15 5.30 0.02 -2.89
CA SER A 15 5.92 -0.67 -4.02
C SER A 15 6.57 -1.96 -3.55
N ASN A 16 6.25 -3.05 -4.23
CA ASN A 16 6.78 -4.37 -3.92
C ASN A 16 7.25 -5.07 -5.20
N ARG A 17 8.27 -5.91 -5.04
CA ARG A 17 8.92 -6.64 -6.13
C ARG A 17 8.02 -7.74 -6.68
N ILE A 18 8.28 -8.19 -7.90
CA ILE A 18 7.70 -9.40 -8.52
C ILE A 18 8.78 -10.42 -8.87
N GLY A 19 8.37 -11.65 -9.16
CA GLY A 19 9.26 -12.71 -9.64
C GLY A 19 9.84 -13.58 -8.53
N LYS A 20 10.68 -14.54 -8.94
CA LYS A 20 11.24 -15.55 -8.05
C LYS A 20 12.75 -15.39 -7.99
N GLU A 21 13.29 -15.27 -6.79
CA GLU A 21 14.72 -15.23 -6.54
C GLU A 21 15.12 -16.46 -5.71
N VAL A 22 16.17 -17.14 -6.17
CA VAL A 22 16.82 -18.24 -5.44
C VAL A 22 18.18 -17.72 -4.99
N ILE A 23 18.43 -17.80 -3.69
CA ILE A 23 19.68 -17.35 -3.06
C ILE A 23 20.33 -18.55 -2.39
N GLU A 24 21.59 -18.78 -2.70
CA GLU A 24 22.40 -19.76 -1.99
C GLU A 24 22.74 -19.22 -0.59
N THR A 25 22.31 -19.95 0.45
CA THR A 25 22.59 -19.60 1.84
C THR A 25 23.53 -20.61 2.48
N GLU A 26 24.03 -20.31 3.67
CA GLU A 26 24.82 -21.25 4.48
C GLU A 26 24.08 -22.56 4.84
N HIS A 27 22.77 -22.61 4.65
CA HIS A 27 21.92 -23.79 4.89
C HIS A 27 21.37 -24.41 3.59
N GLY A 28 21.91 -24.01 2.43
CA GLY A 28 21.47 -24.44 1.11
C GLY A 28 20.62 -23.39 0.38
N PRO A 29 20.08 -23.73 -0.80
CA PRO A 29 19.30 -22.80 -1.61
C PRO A 29 17.99 -22.44 -0.92
N SER A 30 17.78 -21.14 -0.73
CA SER A 30 16.52 -20.56 -0.26
C SER A 30 15.83 -19.83 -1.40
N GLN A 31 14.51 -19.88 -1.43
CA GLN A 31 13.71 -19.31 -2.50
C GLN A 31 12.66 -18.36 -1.95
N ILE A 32 12.57 -17.17 -2.54
CA ILE A 32 11.50 -16.22 -2.30
C ILE A 32 10.77 -15.96 -3.61
N THR A 33 9.45 -16.09 -3.59
CA THR A 33 8.57 -15.60 -4.67
C THR A 33 7.96 -14.28 -4.20
N PHE A 34 8.36 -13.18 -4.82
CA PHE A 34 7.79 -11.87 -4.55
C PHE A 34 6.40 -11.75 -5.19
N TYR A 35 5.49 -11.11 -4.48
CA TYR A 35 4.05 -11.13 -4.78
C TYR A 35 3.52 -9.85 -5.43
N GLY A 36 4.38 -8.91 -5.84
CA GLY A 36 3.94 -7.65 -6.44
C GLY A 36 2.90 -6.97 -5.56
N ASN A 37 1.69 -6.77 -6.09
CA ASN A 37 0.60 -6.09 -5.39
C ASN A 37 1.03 -4.70 -4.89
N SER A 38 1.77 -3.97 -5.72
CA SER A 38 2.05 -2.56 -5.46
C SER A 38 0.74 -1.79 -5.55
N PHE A 39 0.56 -0.77 -4.72
CA PHE A 39 -0.66 0.02 -4.73
C PHE A 39 -0.45 1.46 -4.27
N ILE A 40 -1.36 2.34 -4.68
CA ILE A 40 -1.49 3.71 -4.19
C ILE A 40 -2.84 3.82 -3.48
N ALA A 41 -2.83 4.33 -2.26
CA ALA A 41 -4.01 4.51 -1.43
C ALA A 41 -4.16 5.94 -0.92
N VAL A 42 -5.40 6.36 -0.70
CA VAL A 42 -5.76 7.66 -0.12
C VAL A 42 -6.65 7.45 1.09
N LYS A 43 -6.48 8.29 2.10
CA LYS A 43 -7.49 8.47 3.15
C LYS A 43 -8.31 9.70 2.83
N SER A 44 -9.55 9.53 2.38
CA SER A 44 -10.46 10.66 2.20
C SER A 44 -11.06 11.08 3.53
N SER A 45 -10.94 12.37 3.86
CA SER A 45 -11.71 12.99 4.93
C SER A 45 -13.14 13.24 4.44
N GLN A 46 -14.06 12.35 4.80
CA GLN A 46 -15.44 12.78 4.97
C GLN A 46 -16.03 12.03 6.16
N TYR A 47 -15.84 12.62 7.35
CA TYR A 47 -16.67 12.41 8.53
C TYR A 47 -16.97 10.95 8.88
N PHE A 48 -15.99 10.23 9.41
CA PHE A 48 -16.11 9.45 10.65
C PHE A 48 -14.85 8.59 10.80
N CYS A 49 -13.98 8.95 11.75
CA CYS A 49 -13.25 7.91 12.49
C CYS A 49 -14.23 7.29 13.50
N ASP A 50 -15.35 6.73 13.02
CA ASP A 50 -16.13 5.83 13.86
C ASP A 50 -15.42 4.48 13.85
N MET A 51 -15.89 3.60 14.70
CA MET A 51 -15.47 2.21 14.92
C MET A 51 -15.50 1.29 13.67
N ARG A 52 -15.44 1.84 12.44
CA ARG A 52 -15.30 1.17 11.14
C ARG A 52 -14.05 1.59 10.34
N GLY A 53 -13.13 2.35 10.95
CA GLY A 53 -11.77 2.54 10.47
C GLY A 53 -11.62 3.47 9.25
N PRO A 54 -10.42 4.03 9.02
CA PRO A 54 -10.12 4.75 7.80
C PRO A 54 -10.09 3.75 6.65
N THR A 55 -11.11 3.71 5.81
CA THR A 55 -11.07 2.99 4.53
C THR A 55 -10.00 3.67 3.68
N GLY A 56 -8.77 3.15 3.71
CA GLY A 56 -7.75 3.50 2.74
C GLY A 56 -8.24 3.02 1.39
N GLU A 57 -8.75 3.95 0.59
CA GLU A 57 -9.23 3.65 -0.75
C GLU A 57 -8.02 3.40 -1.64
N ILE A 58 -7.95 2.21 -2.23
CA ILE A 58 -6.95 1.88 -3.25
C ILE A 58 -7.39 2.55 -4.55
N VAL A 59 -6.58 3.51 -5.02
CA VAL A 59 -6.86 4.25 -6.26
C VAL A 59 -6.12 3.68 -7.46
N ALA A 60 -5.09 2.86 -7.21
CA ALA A 60 -4.34 2.14 -8.24
C ALA A 60 -3.65 0.92 -7.62
N GLU A 61 -3.67 -0.23 -8.29
CA GLU A 61 -3.00 -1.46 -7.85
C GLU A 61 -2.44 -2.26 -9.04
N THR A 62 -1.44 -3.11 -8.77
CA THR A 62 -0.85 -4.06 -9.73
C THR A 62 -1.13 -5.50 -9.34
N ASP A 63 -0.95 -6.44 -10.27
CA ASP A 63 -0.92 -7.86 -9.94
C ASP A 63 0.45 -8.32 -9.37
N ASP A 64 0.59 -9.63 -9.21
CA ASP A 64 1.75 -10.31 -8.64
C ASP A 64 2.80 -10.78 -9.67
N LYS A 65 2.59 -10.52 -10.95
CA LYS A 65 3.32 -11.18 -12.06
C LYS A 65 3.87 -10.22 -13.10
N THR A 66 3.29 -9.05 -13.26
CA THR A 66 3.56 -8.14 -14.38
C THR A 66 4.27 -6.89 -13.93
N GLU A 67 5.25 -6.45 -14.73
CA GLU A 67 5.87 -5.14 -14.54
C GLU A 67 4.83 -4.04 -14.80
N ALA A 68 4.77 -3.07 -13.91
CA ALA A 68 3.75 -2.04 -13.97
C ALA A 68 4.27 -0.69 -13.45
N VAL A 69 3.68 0.38 -13.97
CA VAL A 69 3.88 1.76 -13.51
C VAL A 69 2.54 2.28 -13.02
N LEU A 70 2.45 2.54 -11.71
CA LEU A 70 1.26 3.15 -11.12
C LEU A 70 1.40 4.68 -11.08
N VAL A 71 0.35 5.38 -11.51
CA VAL A 71 0.27 6.85 -11.46
C VAL A 71 -1.07 7.25 -10.88
N ALA A 72 -1.05 8.15 -9.89
CA ALA A 72 -2.25 8.75 -9.32
C ALA A 72 -2.00 10.24 -9.09
N GLN A 73 -3.04 11.06 -9.27
CA GLN A 73 -2.98 12.50 -9.04
C GLN A 73 -3.78 12.86 -7.80
N PHE A 74 -3.15 13.61 -6.89
CA PHE A 74 -3.78 14.08 -5.66
C PHE A 74 -3.76 15.61 -5.59
N ASN A 75 -4.88 16.19 -5.18
CA ASN A 75 -4.94 17.59 -4.78
C ASN A 75 -4.73 17.67 -3.26
N LEU A 76 -3.55 18.10 -2.83
CA LEU A 76 -3.16 18.16 -1.42
C LEU A 76 -3.97 19.20 -0.61
N GLU A 77 -4.57 20.19 -1.25
CA GLU A 77 -5.44 21.16 -0.57
C GLU A 77 -6.81 20.55 -0.20
N LYS A 78 -7.15 19.41 -0.78
CA LYS A 78 -8.42 18.70 -0.58
C LYS A 78 -8.29 17.42 0.27
N ILE A 79 -7.10 17.09 0.76
CA ILE A 79 -6.80 15.93 1.61
C ILE A 79 -6.70 16.37 3.07
#